data_AF-A0A535N349-F1
#
_entry.id   AF-A0A535N349-F1
#
_cell.length_a   1.000
_cell.length_b   1.000
_cell.length_c   1.000
_cell.angle_alpha   90.00
_cell.angle_beta   90.00
_cell.angle_gamma   90.00
#
_symmetry.space_group_name_H-M   'P 1'
#
loop_
_entity.id
_entity.type
_entity.pdbx_description
1 polymer ?
#
loop_
_entity_poly.entity_id
_entity_poly.type
_entity_poly.pdbx_seq_one_letter_code
_entity_poly.pdbx_strand_id
1 'polypeptide(L)'
;MLKSDFLKALDQVQEEKGISKQSLLSLMETALATAYRRAFNPMENIRVHVDPDTAQIAIFGRRRVVETVSDAAMEISLEDAVKQGAASLGDLVDVPLPTEDFARLAAQISKQVVFQRLRDAEKDQVLKDVLEHKGEMVSGI
;
A
#
# COMPACT_ATOMS: atom_id res chain seq x y z
N MET A 1 -8.52 -18.44 6.45
CA MET A 1 -8.67 -17.87 7.80
C MET A 1 -8.22 -16.40 7.86
N LEU A 2 -6.97 -16.06 7.51
CA LEU A 2 -6.44 -14.68 7.55
C LEU A 2 -7.22 -13.59 6.76
N LYS A 3 -7.89 -13.93 5.64
CA LYS A 3 -8.55 -12.94 4.77
C LYS A 3 -9.79 -12.28 5.41
N SER A 4 -10.61 -13.05 6.12
CA SER A 4 -11.81 -12.52 6.80
C SER A 4 -11.44 -11.67 8.01
N ASP A 5 -10.44 -12.10 8.78
CA ASP A 5 -10.08 -11.46 10.03
C ASP A 5 -9.41 -10.10 9.80
N PHE A 6 -8.65 -9.98 8.71
CA PHE A 6 -8.03 -8.72 8.31
C PHE A 6 -9.06 -7.66 7.89
N LEU A 7 -10.04 -8.04 7.05
CA LEU A 7 -11.09 -7.13 6.60
C LEU A 7 -11.98 -6.68 7.76
N LYS A 8 -12.36 -7.60 8.64
CA LYS A 8 -13.10 -7.28 9.87
C LYS A 8 -12.33 -6.33 10.77
N ALA A 9 -11.01 -6.51 10.90
CA ALA A 9 -10.17 -5.59 11.67
C ALA A 9 -10.12 -4.18 11.04
N LEU A 10 -10.09 -4.07 9.71
CA LEU A 10 -10.17 -2.77 9.04
C LEU A 10 -11.51 -2.09 9.28
N ASP A 11 -12.61 -2.84 9.20
CA ASP A 11 -13.96 -2.30 9.44
C ASP A 11 -14.11 -1.85 10.90
N GLN A 12 -13.62 -2.64 11.86
CA GLN A 12 -13.62 -2.29 13.29
C GLN A 12 -12.79 -1.02 13.56
N VAL A 13 -11.60 -0.89 12.95
CA VAL A 13 -10.75 0.31 13.12
C VAL A 13 -11.45 1.55 12.55
N GLN A 14 -12.22 1.41 11.48
CA GLN A 14 -13.01 2.50 10.94
C GLN A 14 -14.13 2.93 11.90
N GLU A 15 -14.87 1.98 12.46
CA GLU A 15 -15.97 2.25 13.40
C GLU A 15 -15.48 2.84 14.74
N GLU A 16 -14.44 2.27 15.34
CA GLU A 16 -13.97 2.66 16.67
C GLU A 16 -13.11 3.92 16.68
N LYS A 17 -12.32 4.14 15.63
CA LYS A 17 -11.28 5.19 15.60
C LYS A 17 -11.51 6.23 14.50
N GLY A 18 -12.55 6.07 13.67
CA GLY A 18 -12.87 6.99 12.58
C GLY A 18 -11.84 6.98 11.44
N ILE A 19 -11.00 5.95 11.36
CA ILE A 19 -9.93 5.86 10.36
C ILE A 19 -10.50 5.20 9.11
N SER A 20 -10.55 5.93 7.99
CA SER A 20 -11.13 5.36 6.76
C SER A 20 -10.32 4.17 6.25
N LYS A 21 -11.03 3.11 5.85
CA LYS A 21 -10.47 1.91 5.23
C LYS A 21 -9.59 2.26 4.03
N GLN A 22 -10.04 3.19 3.18
CA GLN A 22 -9.28 3.65 2.02
C GLN A 22 -7.92 4.27 2.39
N SER A 23 -7.85 5.04 3.48
CA SER A 23 -6.59 5.61 3.96
C SER A 23 -5.63 4.53 4.42
N LEU A 24 -6.12 3.53 5.17
CA LEU A 24 -5.32 2.38 5.60
C LEU A 24 -4.78 1.57 4.41
N LEU A 25 -5.62 1.29 3.42
CA LEU A 25 -5.21 0.56 2.22
C LEU A 25 -4.13 1.32 1.44
N SER A 26 -4.28 2.64 1.26
CA SER A 26 -3.28 3.47 0.57
C SER A 26 -1.94 3.52 1.32
N LEU A 27 -1.97 3.58 2.66
CA LEU A 27 -0.76 3.49 3.48
C LEU A 27 -0.09 2.11 3.32
N MET A 28 -0.89 1.05 3.28
CA MET A 28 -0.40 -0.31 3.05
C MET A 28 0.23 -0.45 1.67
N GLU A 29 -0.42 0.01 0.61
CA GLU A 29 0.11 0.01 -0.75
C GLU A 29 1.49 0.68 -0.81
N THR A 30 1.63 1.84 -0.16
CA THR A 30 2.90 2.58 -0.08
C THR A 30 3.98 1.81 0.69
N ALA A 31 3.63 1.24 1.85
CA ALA A 31 4.57 0.47 2.66
C ALA A 31 5.01 -0.82 1.96
N LEU A 32 4.08 -1.52 1.32
CA LEU A 32 4.33 -2.73 0.55
C LEU A 32 5.19 -2.43 -0.68
N ALA A 33 4.92 -1.35 -1.42
CA ALA A 33 5.74 -0.95 -2.56
C ALA A 33 7.19 -0.66 -2.14
N THR A 34 7.37 0.01 -1.00
CA THR A 34 8.70 0.30 -0.45
C THR A 34 9.43 -0.96 -0.04
N ALA A 35 8.74 -1.89 0.64
CA ALA A 35 9.34 -3.13 1.08
C ALA A 35 9.66 -4.09 -0.07
N TYR A 36 8.78 -4.19 -1.06
CA TYR A 36 9.01 -4.97 -2.27
C TYR A 36 10.26 -4.45 -3.00
N ARG A 37 10.40 -3.12 -3.10
CA ARG A 37 11.57 -2.49 -3.69
C ARG A 37 12.87 -2.87 -2.96
N ARG A 38 12.85 -2.90 -1.63
CA ARG A 38 14.03 -3.27 -0.83
C ARG A 38 14.36 -4.75 -0.89
N ALA A 39 13.35 -5.62 -0.92
CA ALA A 39 13.54 -7.06 -0.82
C ALA A 39 14.08 -7.67 -2.12
N PHE A 40 13.56 -7.22 -3.27
CA PHE A 40 13.86 -7.82 -4.57
C PHE A 40 14.76 -6.93 -5.44
N ASN A 41 15.15 -5.76 -4.93
CA ASN A 41 15.83 -4.70 -5.67
C ASN A 41 15.29 -4.48 -7.11
N PRO A 42 13.96 -4.49 -7.32
CA PRO A 42 13.38 -4.30 -8.63
C PRO A 42 13.44 -2.83 -9.04
N MET A 43 13.17 -2.59 -10.31
CA MET A 43 13.18 -1.29 -10.98
C MET A 43 12.39 -0.19 -10.23
N GLU A 44 12.73 1.07 -10.54
CA GLU A 44 11.96 2.22 -10.09
C GLU A 44 10.50 2.15 -10.60
N ASN A 45 9.55 2.63 -9.80
CA ASN A 45 8.10 2.67 -10.08
C ASN A 45 7.31 1.37 -9.86
N ILE A 46 7.56 0.68 -8.74
CA ILE A 46 6.66 -0.35 -8.23
C ILE A 46 5.35 0.27 -7.76
N ARG A 47 4.23 -0.24 -8.29
CA ARG A 47 2.88 0.02 -7.79
C ARG A 47 2.34 -1.22 -7.13
N VAL A 48 1.73 -1.04 -5.97
CA VAL A 48 1.01 -2.10 -5.27
C VAL A 48 -0.45 -1.66 -5.20
N HIS A 49 -1.34 -2.60 -5.49
CA HIS A 49 -2.76 -2.42 -5.29
C HIS A 49 -3.26 -3.47 -4.30
N VAL A 50 -4.08 -3.04 -3.33
CA VAL A 50 -4.74 -3.94 -2.39
C VAL A 50 -6.24 -3.86 -2.62
N ASP A 51 -6.83 -4.99 -3.00
CA ASP A 51 -8.26 -5.11 -3.21
C ASP A 51 -9.01 -4.94 -1.86
N PRO A 52 -9.97 -4.00 -1.77
CA PRO A 52 -10.61 -3.64 -0.51
C PRO A 52 -11.55 -4.71 0.03
N ASP A 53 -12.01 -5.64 -0.80
CA ASP A 53 -13.04 -6.63 -0.46
C ASP A 53 -12.43 -8.03 -0.26
N THR A 54 -11.30 -8.31 -0.89
CA THR A 54 -10.65 -9.61 -0.86
C THR A 54 -9.28 -9.59 -0.18
N ALA A 55 -8.74 -8.39 0.09
CA ALA A 55 -7.38 -8.16 0.57
C ALA A 55 -6.30 -8.82 -0.32
N GLN A 56 -6.60 -9.02 -1.60
CA GLN A 56 -5.64 -9.52 -2.57
C GLN A 56 -4.66 -8.42 -2.93
N ILE A 57 -3.38 -8.79 -2.96
CA ILE A 57 -2.28 -7.86 -3.26
C ILE A 57 -1.82 -8.13 -4.68
N ALA A 58 -1.93 -7.12 -5.53
CA ALA A 58 -1.37 -7.13 -6.88
C ALA A 58 -0.18 -6.16 -6.94
N ILE A 59 0.92 -6.61 -7.54
CA ILE A 59 2.15 -5.82 -7.65
C ILE A 59 2.46 -5.64 -9.12
N PHE A 60 2.78 -4.41 -9.50
CA PHE A 60 3.05 -4.03 -10.87
C PHE A 60 4.38 -3.27 -10.95
N GLY A 61 5.19 -3.61 -11.95
CA GLY A 61 6.35 -2.83 -12.34
C GLY A 61 6.00 -2.00 -13.56
N ARG A 62 6.25 -0.68 -13.49
CA ARG A 62 5.97 0.21 -14.62
C ARG A 62 7.10 0.14 -15.64
N ARG A 63 6.78 -0.23 -16.88
CA ARG A 63 7.75 -0.37 -17.98
C ARG A 63 7.44 0.56 -19.13
N ARG A 64 8.47 1.02 -19.82
CA ARG A 64 8.36 1.86 -21.02
C ARG A 64 8.16 0.99 -22.25
N VAL A 65 7.17 1.35 -23.06
CA VAL A 65 6.90 0.69 -24.33
C VAL A 65 7.91 1.16 -25.37
N VAL A 66 8.67 0.23 -25.93
CA VAL A 66 9.71 0.49 -26.94
C VAL A 66 9.57 -0.47 -28.11
N GLU A 67 10.16 -0.12 -29.24
CA GLU A 67 10.15 -0.96 -30.44
C GLU A 67 11.16 -2.12 -30.31
N THR A 68 12.36 -1.84 -29.82
CA THR A 68 13.40 -2.84 -29.56
C THR A 68 13.80 -2.75 -28.09
N VAL A 69 13.58 -3.85 -27.35
CA VAL A 69 13.89 -3.93 -25.92
C VAL A 69 15.40 -4.03 -25.73
N SER A 70 15.97 -3.06 -25.04
CA SER A 70 17.37 -3.02 -24.63
C SER A 70 17.57 -3.42 -23.17
N ASP A 71 16.62 -3.04 -22.30
CA ASP A 71 16.57 -3.42 -20.89
C ASP A 71 15.20 -4.05 -20.59
N ALA A 72 15.14 -5.39 -20.57
CA ALA A 72 13.90 -6.13 -20.34
C ALA A 72 13.26 -5.91 -18.96
N ALA A 73 13.96 -5.26 -18.03
CA ALA A 73 13.41 -4.95 -16.72
C ALA A 73 12.76 -3.54 -16.68
N MET A 74 13.26 -2.57 -17.46
CA MET A 74 12.65 -1.23 -17.60
C MET A 74 11.72 -1.09 -18.81
N GLU A 75 11.88 -1.97 -19.80
CA GLU A 75 11.26 -1.83 -21.11
C GLU A 75 10.40 -3.04 -21.44
N ILE A 76 9.43 -2.81 -22.32
CA ILE A 76 8.53 -3.83 -22.84
C ILE A 76 8.30 -3.55 -24.33
N SER A 77 8.24 -4.61 -25.12
CA SER A 77 7.95 -4.49 -26.55
C SER A 77 6.52 -3.96 -26.74
N LEU A 78 6.25 -3.25 -27.84
CA LEU A 78 4.87 -2.86 -28.17
C LEU A 78 3.93 -4.07 -28.21
N GLU A 79 4.39 -5.21 -28.74
CA GLU A 79 3.61 -6.44 -28.81
C GLU A 79 3.20 -6.94 -27.42
N ASP A 80 4.13 -6.95 -26.45
CA ASP A 80 3.85 -7.40 -25.09
C ASP A 80 3.09 -6.36 -24.27
N ALA A 81 3.31 -5.08 -24.54
CA ALA A 81 2.58 -4.00 -23.89
C ALA A 81 1.08 -4.05 -24.23
N VAL A 82 0.75 -4.35 -25.50
CA VAL A 82 -0.64 -4.49 -25.95
C VAL A 82 -1.37 -5.65 -25.25
N LYS A 83 -0.63 -6.69 -24.80
CA LYS A 83 -1.20 -7.80 -24.01
C LYS A 83 -1.64 -7.36 -22.61
N GLN A 84 -1.09 -6.26 -22.09
CA GLN A 84 -1.47 -5.68 -20.79
C GLN A 84 -2.62 -4.67 -20.91
N GLY A 85 -2.91 -4.18 -22.12
CA GLY A 85 -3.98 -3.22 -22.39
C GLY A 85 -3.68 -2.35 -23.61
N ALA A 86 -4.48 -1.31 -23.83
CA ALA A 86 -4.20 -0.35 -24.90
C ALA A 86 -2.88 0.41 -24.59
N ALA A 87 -1.89 0.28 -25.47
CA ALA A 87 -0.56 0.85 -25.29
C ALA A 87 0.04 1.32 -26.63
N SER A 88 0.76 2.43 -26.59
CA SER A 88 1.48 3.02 -27.72
C SER A 88 2.98 3.11 -27.42
N LEU A 89 3.81 3.25 -28.46
CA LEU A 89 5.25 3.48 -28.28
C LEU A 89 5.49 4.74 -27.42
N GLY A 90 6.37 4.61 -26.42
CA GLY A 90 6.68 5.66 -25.46
C GLY A 90 5.79 5.66 -24.20
N ASP A 91 4.69 4.91 -24.18
CA ASP A 91 3.82 4.82 -23.01
C ASP A 91 4.50 4.10 -21.84
N LEU A 92 3.94 4.30 -20.64
CA LEU A 92 4.32 3.56 -19.45
C LEU A 92 3.18 2.65 -19.03
N VAL A 93 3.38 1.33 -19.14
CA VAL A 93 2.40 0.30 -18.83
C VAL A 93 2.76 -0.42 -17.54
N ASP A 94 1.74 -0.84 -16.79
CA ASP A 94 1.89 -1.59 -15.55
C ASP A 94 1.94 -3.09 -15.87
N VAL A 95 3.08 -3.73 -15.57
CA VAL A 95 3.32 -5.15 -15.84
C VAL A 95 3.24 -5.94 -14.55
N PRO A 96 2.39 -6.98 -14.44
CA PRO A 96 2.28 -7.79 -13.23
C PRO A 96 3.60 -8.43 -12.82
N LEU A 97 3.91 -8.37 -11.53
CA LEU A 97 5.10 -8.99 -10.93
C LEU A 97 4.68 -10.15 -10.00
N PRO A 98 5.53 -11.17 -9.85
CA PRO A 98 5.23 -12.31 -8.97
C PRO A 98 5.11 -11.86 -7.51
N THR A 99 4.08 -12.39 -6.85
CA THR A 99 3.70 -12.02 -5.48
C THR A 99 3.91 -13.14 -4.45
N GLU A 100 4.14 -14.38 -4.90
CA GLU A 100 4.21 -15.58 -4.04
C GLU A 100 5.31 -15.48 -2.99
N ASP A 101 6.52 -15.09 -3.40
CA ASP A 101 7.67 -14.93 -2.50
C ASP A 101 7.50 -13.74 -1.52
N PHE A 102 6.60 -12.81 -1.83
CA PHE A 102 6.35 -11.62 -1.03
C PHE A 102 5.16 -11.77 -0.07
N ALA A 103 4.31 -12.78 -0.23
CA ALA A 103 3.07 -12.92 0.52
C ALA A 103 3.26 -12.89 2.05
N ARG A 104 4.29 -13.58 2.57
CA ARG A 104 4.60 -13.60 4.01
C ARG A 104 5.06 -12.23 4.52
N LEU A 105 5.95 -11.58 3.79
CA LEU A 105 6.45 -10.24 4.15
C LEU A 105 5.32 -9.21 4.09
N ALA A 106 4.45 -9.32 3.09
CA ALA A 106 3.29 -8.47 2.92
C ALA A 106 2.32 -8.56 4.11
N ALA A 107 2.04 -9.77 4.62
CA ALA A 107 1.20 -9.95 5.80
C ALA A 107 1.80 -9.27 7.05
N GLN A 108 3.12 -9.38 7.25
CA GLN A 108 3.81 -8.74 8.37
C GLN A 108 3.73 -7.21 8.28
N ILE A 109 3.99 -6.64 7.10
CA ILE A 109 3.91 -5.19 6.86
C ILE A 109 2.48 -4.69 7.04
N SER A 110 1.50 -5.41 6.52
CA SER A 110 0.07 -5.07 6.66
C SER A 110 -0.32 -4.92 8.12
N LYS A 111 0.06 -5.90 8.95
CA LYS A 111 -0.13 -5.85 10.40
C LYS A 111 0.54 -4.60 11.01
N GLN A 112 1.79 -4.34 10.65
CA GLN A 112 2.54 -3.19 11.17
C GLN A 112 1.88 -1.85 10.82
N VAL A 113 1.43 -1.66 9.57
CA VAL A 113 0.78 -0.43 9.12
C VAL A 113 -0.50 -0.17 9.89
N VAL A 114 -1.34 -1.20 10.11
CA VAL A 114 -2.56 -1.08 10.91
C VAL A 114 -2.25 -0.66 12.35
N PHE A 115 -1.28 -1.32 13.01
CA PHE A 115 -0.88 -0.96 14.37
C PHE A 115 -0.30 0.45 14.47
N GLN A 116 0.47 0.88 13.46
CA GLN A 116 1.05 2.21 13.44
C GLN A 116 -0.05 3.27 13.30
N ARG A 117 -0.99 3.08 12.37
CA ARG A 117 -2.07 4.04 12.17
C ARG A 117 -3.01 4.13 13.37
N LEU A 118 -3.24 3.01 14.07
CA LEU A 118 -3.99 2.99 15.34
C LEU A 118 -3.31 3.86 16.41
N ARG A 119 -2.00 3.68 16.61
CA ARG A 119 -1.22 4.47 17.57
C ARG A 119 -1.20 5.96 17.22
N ASP A 120 -1.08 6.28 15.93
CA ASP A 120 -1.07 7.67 15.48
C ASP A 120 -2.43 8.33 15.72
N ALA A 121 -3.54 7.63 15.46
CA ALA A 121 -4.88 8.13 15.76
C ALA A 121 -5.12 8.35 17.27
N GLU A 122 -4.57 7.49 18.13
CA GLU A 122 -4.65 7.69 19.59
C GLU A 122 -3.88 8.93 20.05
N LYS A 123 -2.70 9.17 19.48
CA LYS A 123 -1.93 10.39 19.74
C LYS A 123 -2.66 11.65 19.25
N ASP A 124 -3.28 11.58 18.08
CA ASP A 124 -4.05 12.68 17.51
C ASP A 124 -5.21 13.07 18.45
N GLN A 125 -5.90 12.08 19.04
CA GLN A 125 -6.96 12.32 20.02
C GLN A 125 -6.44 12.92 21.33
N VAL A 126 -5.39 12.34 21.93
CA VAL A 126 -4.81 12.91 23.17
C VAL A 126 -4.33 14.33 22.96
N LEU A 127 -3.71 14.63 21.81
CA LEU A 127 -3.29 15.99 21.48
C LEU A 127 -4.50 16.93 21.35
N LYS A 128 -5.58 16.48 20.71
CA LYS A 128 -6.81 17.25 20.59
C LYS A 128 -7.40 17.57 21.96
N ASP A 129 -7.49 16.57 22.85
CA ASP A 129 -7.97 16.77 24.22
C ASP A 129 -7.09 17.80 24.97
N VAL A 130 -5.75 17.69 24.88
CA VAL A 130 -4.83 18.66 25.51
C VAL A 130 -5.02 20.07 24.95
N LEU A 131 -5.28 20.22 23.65
CA LEU A 131 -5.51 21.52 23.02
C LEU A 131 -6.88 22.10 23.41
N GLU A 132 -7.92 21.26 23.55
CA GLU A 132 -9.26 21.68 24.00
C GLU A 132 -9.26 22.12 25.47
N HIS A 133 -8.45 21.50 26.32
CA HIS A 133 -8.29 21.87 27.73
C HIS A 133 -7.16 22.90 27.97
N LYS A 134 -6.60 23.49 26.91
CA LYS A 134 -5.50 24.46 26.99
C LYS A 134 -6.03 25.81 27.50
N GLY A 135 -6.18 25.91 28.82
CA GLY A 135 -6.74 27.08 29.51
C GLY A 135 -7.38 26.74 30.85
N GLU A 136 -7.66 25.46 31.11
CA GLU A 136 -8.11 25.00 32.42
C GLU A 136 -6.88 24.71 33.31
N MET A 137 -6.77 25.40 34.46
CA MET A 137 -5.76 25.07 35.46
C MET A 137 -6.05 23.69 36.03
N VAL A 138 -5.33 22.67 35.54
CA VAL A 138 -5.39 21.34 36.10
C VAL A 138 -4.51 21.32 37.37
N SER A 139 -5.15 21.22 38.53
CA SER A 139 -4.47 20.96 39.80
C SER A 139 -3.95 19.53 39.81
N GLY A 140 -2.66 19.34 39.52
CA GLY A 140 -1.98 18.05 39.72
C GLY A 140 -1.78 17.75 41.22
N ILE A 141 -1.95 16.49 41.62
CA ILE A 141 -1.57 15.99 42.95
C ILE A 141 -0.07 15.71 42.97
#